data_AF-A0A6A3UQC9-F1
#
_entry.id   AF-A0A6A3UQC9-F1
#
_cell.length_a   1.000
_cell.length_b   1.000
_cell.length_c   1.000
_cell.angle_alpha   90.00
_cell.angle_beta   90.00
_cell.angle_gamma   90.00
#
_symmetry.space_group_name_H-M   'P 1'
#
loop_
_entity.id
_entity.type
_entity.pdbx_description
1 polymer ?
#
loop_
_entity_poly.entity_id
_entity_poly.type
_entity_poly.pdbx_seq_one_letter_code
_entity_poly.pdbx_strand_id
1 'polypeptide(L)'
;MDGWFRESTADNINVHANKKSILIGSPGIGKSTVLCVLAFCLVLKYQKNVLVYRRLKMLDQESCLFYLGYEDGRVVQFTVQRCESKTAVDIYNELIRQHGIAIVWLLLDGFHYPDIPEGLETFKLLATSQPVDLKSQERVYAYCCLLSSWSKKDLWSLGNLIHKFGADEMDERYYYSGGSVREFTLDTSEEIRKTIDDAVSGMEELSIVSRMVIGDAGPVT
;
A
#
# COMPACT_ATOMS: atom_id res chain seq x y z
N MET A 1 0.22 9.59 -12.83
CA MET A 1 -0.47 10.63 -12.04
C MET A 1 -1.35 11.54 -12.87
N ASP A 2 -0.98 11.83 -14.12
CA ASP A 2 -1.78 12.69 -14.99
C ASP A 2 -3.23 12.18 -15.14
N GLY A 3 -3.44 10.85 -15.21
CA GLY A 3 -4.78 10.25 -15.33
C GLY A 3 -5.81 10.56 -14.22
N TRP A 4 -5.44 11.09 -13.04
CA TRP A 4 -6.44 11.52 -12.05
C TRP A 4 -6.93 12.95 -12.25
N PHE A 5 -6.07 13.81 -12.80
CA PHE A 5 -6.29 15.27 -12.86
C PHE A 5 -6.29 15.83 -14.29
N ARG A 6 -5.91 15.01 -15.28
CA ARG A 6 -5.90 15.39 -16.68
C ARG A 6 -7.33 15.51 -17.17
N GLU A 7 -7.67 16.65 -17.74
CA GLU A 7 -8.95 16.83 -18.40
C GLU A 7 -9.06 15.91 -19.63
N SER A 8 -10.26 15.37 -19.87
CA SER A 8 -10.54 14.65 -21.09
C SER A 8 -10.67 15.64 -22.23
N THR A 9 -9.91 15.46 -23.30
CA THR A 9 -10.11 16.18 -24.57
C THR A 9 -10.82 15.28 -25.58
N ALA A 10 -11.38 15.85 -26.64
CA ALA A 10 -12.04 15.10 -27.71
C ALA A 10 -11.12 14.03 -28.34
N ASP A 11 -9.82 14.32 -28.42
CA ASP A 11 -8.82 13.44 -29.03
C ASP A 11 -8.07 12.55 -28.01
N ASN A 12 -8.26 12.78 -26.70
CA ASN A 12 -7.53 12.07 -25.65
C ASN A 12 -8.36 11.92 -24.38
N ILE A 13 -9.31 10.98 -24.41
CA ILE A 13 -10.20 10.68 -23.29
C ILE A 13 -9.38 10.22 -22.09
N ASN A 14 -9.54 10.88 -20.95
CA ASN A 14 -8.99 10.40 -19.69
C ASN A 14 -9.90 9.31 -19.10
N VAL A 15 -9.66 8.07 -19.52
CA VAL A 15 -10.40 6.89 -19.06
C VAL A 15 -10.19 6.55 -17.58
N HIS A 16 -9.30 7.27 -16.89
CA HIS A 16 -9.00 7.09 -15.46
C HIS A 16 -9.50 8.24 -14.59
N ALA A 17 -10.09 9.29 -15.19
CA ALA A 17 -10.70 10.37 -14.43
C ALA A 17 -11.73 9.80 -13.44
N ASN A 18 -11.68 10.24 -12.20
CA ASN A 18 -12.58 9.86 -11.11
C ASN A 18 -12.57 8.37 -10.69
N LYS A 19 -11.69 7.52 -11.25
CA LYS A 19 -11.57 6.13 -10.82
C LYS A 19 -10.75 6.00 -9.54
N LYS A 20 -11.12 5.03 -8.70
CA LYS A 20 -10.27 4.54 -7.61
C LYS A 20 -9.06 3.82 -8.20
N SER A 21 -7.89 4.03 -7.61
CA SER A 21 -6.69 3.30 -8.00
C SER A 21 -6.32 2.30 -6.92
N ILE A 22 -5.91 1.10 -7.33
CA ILE A 22 -5.50 0.04 -6.42
C ILE A 22 -4.08 -0.36 -6.80
N LEU A 23 -3.11 0.06 -6.00
CA LEU A 23 -1.70 -0.26 -6.15
C LEU A 23 -1.42 -1.63 -5.51
N ILE A 24 -1.17 -2.63 -6.35
CA ILE A 24 -0.91 -4.03 -6.00
C ILE A 24 0.57 -4.34 -6.17
N GLY A 25 1.12 -5.21 -5.35
CA GLY A 25 2.47 -5.77 -5.56
C GLY A 25 3.01 -6.44 -4.32
N SER A 26 4.13 -7.14 -4.43
CA SER A 26 4.72 -7.88 -3.29
C SER A 26 5.07 -6.97 -2.10
N PRO A 27 5.10 -7.48 -0.86
CA PRO A 27 5.62 -6.73 0.29
C PRO A 27 7.02 -6.15 0.01
N GLY A 28 7.32 -4.97 0.58
CA GLY A 28 8.67 -4.41 0.57
C GLY A 28 9.11 -3.65 -0.70
N ILE A 29 8.37 -3.70 -1.80
CA ILE A 29 8.71 -2.96 -3.04
C ILE A 29 8.38 -1.46 -3.02
N GLY A 30 7.96 -0.89 -1.88
CA GLY A 30 7.75 0.56 -1.75
C GLY A 30 6.36 1.09 -2.07
N LYS A 31 5.30 0.27 -2.10
CA LYS A 31 3.91 0.74 -2.32
C LYS A 31 3.49 1.84 -1.34
N SER A 32 3.73 1.65 -0.04
CA SER A 32 3.43 2.64 1.00
C SER A 32 4.21 3.94 0.78
N THR A 33 5.48 3.84 0.34
CA THR A 33 6.30 5.01 -0.01
C THR A 33 5.71 5.79 -1.18
N VAL A 34 5.31 5.08 -2.25
CA VAL A 34 4.63 5.70 -3.40
C VAL A 34 3.34 6.38 -2.94
N LEU A 35 2.54 5.72 -2.11
CA LEU A 35 1.32 6.30 -1.55
C LEU A 35 1.59 7.59 -0.77
N CYS A 36 2.62 7.63 0.09
CA CYS A 36 3.00 8.84 0.81
C CYS A 36 3.46 9.96 -0.13
N VAL A 37 4.30 9.66 -1.13
CA VAL A 37 4.73 10.66 -2.14
C VAL A 37 3.52 11.21 -2.90
N LEU A 38 2.55 10.34 -3.23
CA LEU A 38 1.28 10.76 -3.83
C LEU A 38 0.48 11.66 -2.88
N ALA A 39 0.38 11.32 -1.59
CA ALA A 39 -0.30 12.17 -0.60
C ALA A 39 0.30 13.59 -0.57
N PHE A 40 1.62 13.73 -0.51
CA PHE A 40 2.28 15.03 -0.58
C PHE A 40 2.02 15.74 -1.90
N CYS A 41 2.09 15.05 -3.03
CA CYS A 41 1.80 15.64 -4.34
C CYS A 41 0.35 16.15 -4.41
N LEU A 42 -0.61 15.37 -3.93
CA LEU A 42 -2.04 15.70 -3.89
C LEU A 42 -2.31 16.97 -3.08
N VAL A 43 -1.67 17.09 -1.93
CA VAL A 43 -1.76 18.29 -1.10
C VAL A 43 -1.05 19.43 -1.83
N LEU A 44 0.27 19.34 -1.97
CA LEU A 44 1.13 20.46 -2.36
C LEU A 44 0.86 21.00 -3.78
N LYS A 45 0.48 20.13 -4.72
CA LYS A 45 0.27 20.51 -6.12
C LYS A 45 -1.20 20.63 -6.49
N TYR A 46 -2.06 19.76 -5.95
CA TYR A 46 -3.46 19.66 -6.36
C TYR A 46 -4.45 20.19 -5.31
N GLN A 47 -3.94 20.75 -4.19
CA GLN A 47 -4.73 21.36 -3.12
C GLN A 47 -5.86 20.45 -2.62
N LYS A 48 -5.58 19.16 -2.52
CA LYS A 48 -6.47 18.18 -1.88
C LYS A 48 -6.15 18.06 -0.40
N ASN A 49 -7.16 17.82 0.42
CA ASN A 49 -6.99 17.47 1.82
C ASN A 49 -6.94 15.95 1.91
N VAL A 50 -5.82 15.39 2.31
CA VAL A 50 -5.56 13.95 2.23
C VAL A 50 -5.60 13.32 3.61
N LEU A 51 -6.47 12.33 3.77
CA LEU A 51 -6.51 11.45 4.91
C LEU A 51 -5.92 10.11 4.51
N VAL A 52 -4.94 9.62 5.26
CA VAL A 52 -4.34 8.31 5.04
C VAL A 52 -4.60 7.44 6.25
N TYR A 53 -5.25 6.30 6.02
CA TYR A 53 -5.47 5.28 7.04
C TYR A 53 -4.68 4.02 6.69
N ARG A 54 -3.81 3.62 7.61
CA ARG A 54 -2.85 2.53 7.41
C ARG A 54 -3.08 1.42 8.41
N ARG A 55 -3.28 0.21 7.90
CA ARG A 55 -3.32 -1.02 8.69
C ARG A 55 -1.91 -1.57 8.87
N LEU A 56 -1.49 -1.72 10.12
CA LEU A 56 -0.25 -2.42 10.48
C LEU A 56 -0.60 -3.89 10.74
N LYS A 57 0.29 -4.81 10.34
CA LYS A 57 0.07 -6.27 10.39
C LYS A 57 0.90 -6.99 11.44
N MET A 58 1.58 -6.26 12.33
CA MET A 58 2.34 -6.88 13.40
C MET A 58 1.42 -7.10 14.60
N LEU A 59 1.55 -8.26 15.26
CA LEU A 59 0.94 -8.50 16.57
C LEU A 59 1.28 -7.28 17.46
N ASP A 60 0.27 -6.67 18.06
CA ASP A 60 0.34 -5.45 18.90
C ASP A 60 0.45 -4.09 18.19
N GLN A 61 0.48 -4.02 16.85
CA GLN A 61 0.41 -2.75 16.13
C GLN A 61 -0.99 -2.49 15.58
N GLU A 62 -1.71 -1.59 16.24
CA GLU A 62 -2.99 -1.07 15.75
C GLU A 62 -2.80 -0.16 14.54
N SER A 63 -3.85 -0.02 13.74
CA SER A 63 -3.86 0.88 12.59
C SER A 63 -3.49 2.31 13.01
N CYS A 64 -2.94 3.09 12.09
CA CYS A 64 -2.67 4.50 12.32
C CYS A 64 -3.28 5.35 11.22
N LEU A 65 -3.54 6.61 11.55
CA LEU A 65 -4.15 7.57 10.66
C LEU A 65 -3.30 8.84 10.64
N PHE A 66 -3.09 9.40 9.46
CA PHE A 66 -2.51 10.73 9.34
C PHE A 66 -3.30 11.56 8.34
N TYR A 67 -3.35 12.86 8.61
CA TYR A 67 -3.99 13.84 7.77
C TYR A 67 -2.95 14.88 7.36
N LEU A 68 -3.05 15.30 6.10
CA LEU A 68 -2.29 16.41 5.54
C LEU A 68 -3.25 17.21 4.64
N GLY A 69 -3.44 18.49 4.92
CA GLY A 69 -4.38 19.31 4.17
C GLY A 69 -4.00 20.79 4.15
N TYR A 70 -4.84 21.59 3.51
CA TYR A 70 -4.74 23.04 3.48
C TYR A 70 -5.90 23.69 4.25
N GLU A 71 -5.55 24.54 5.20
CA GLU A 71 -6.48 25.40 5.94
C GLU A 71 -5.91 26.82 5.96
N ASP A 72 -6.72 27.81 5.55
CA ASP A 72 -6.35 29.23 5.52
C ASP A 72 -4.99 29.55 4.88
N GLY A 73 -4.69 28.87 3.76
CA GLY A 73 -3.46 29.07 3.00
C GLY A 73 -2.20 28.46 3.64
N ARG A 74 -2.36 27.62 4.67
CA ARG A 74 -1.25 26.90 5.33
C ARG A 74 -1.48 25.39 5.27
N VAL A 75 -0.38 24.65 5.22
CA VAL A 75 -0.42 23.20 5.36
C VAL A 75 -0.64 22.87 6.83
N VAL A 76 -1.67 22.08 7.10
CA VAL A 76 -1.97 21.52 8.42
C VAL A 76 -1.79 20.00 8.40
N GLN A 77 -1.40 19.45 9.53
CA GLN A 77 -1.26 18.00 9.69
C GLN A 77 -1.64 17.55 11.10
N PHE A 78 -2.13 16.31 11.19
CA PHE A 78 -2.24 15.61 12.46
C PHE A 78 -2.09 14.10 12.25
N THR A 79 -1.79 13.39 13.34
CA THR A 79 -1.68 11.93 13.35
C THR A 79 -2.45 11.36 14.52
N VAL A 80 -3.15 10.26 14.28
CA VAL A 80 -3.77 9.44 15.32
C VAL A 80 -3.05 8.10 15.31
N GLN A 81 -2.24 7.87 16.34
CA GLN A 81 -1.70 6.54 16.61
C GLN A 81 -2.82 5.65 17.11
N ARG A 82 -2.73 4.33 16.88
CA ARG A 82 -3.68 3.39 17.48
C ARG A 82 -5.15 3.73 17.15
N CYS A 83 -5.38 4.03 15.87
CA CYS A 83 -6.65 4.50 15.36
C CYS A 83 -7.55 3.32 14.99
N GLU A 84 -8.65 3.15 15.72
CA GLU A 84 -9.70 2.21 15.37
C GLU A 84 -10.47 2.66 14.11
N SER A 85 -11.02 1.69 13.37
CA SER A 85 -11.78 1.97 12.14
C SER A 85 -12.96 2.91 12.36
N LYS A 86 -13.67 2.81 13.49
CA LYS A 86 -14.78 3.72 13.81
C LYS A 86 -14.30 5.17 13.93
N THR A 87 -13.21 5.40 14.66
CA THR A 87 -12.58 6.72 14.80
C THR A 87 -12.10 7.27 13.46
N ALA A 88 -11.52 6.41 12.60
CA ALA A 88 -11.11 6.81 11.26
C ALA A 88 -12.31 7.26 10.40
N VAL A 89 -13.44 6.53 10.47
CA VAL A 89 -14.69 6.89 9.78
C VAL A 89 -15.25 8.21 10.30
N ASP A 90 -15.28 8.40 11.62
CA ASP A 90 -15.79 9.63 12.23
C ASP A 90 -14.96 10.86 11.80
N ILE A 91 -13.62 10.75 11.83
CA ILE A 91 -12.71 11.80 11.35
C ILE A 91 -12.94 12.08 9.86
N TYR A 92 -13.04 11.04 9.04
CA TYR A 92 -13.23 11.19 7.61
C TYR A 92 -14.54 11.89 7.27
N ASN A 93 -15.65 11.49 7.91
CA ASN A 93 -16.95 12.12 7.75
C ASN A 93 -16.94 13.59 8.19
N GLU A 94 -16.26 13.91 9.29
CA GLU A 94 -16.14 15.28 9.76
C GLU A 94 -15.34 16.16 8.80
N LEU A 95 -14.21 15.66 8.27
CA LEU A 95 -13.44 16.36 7.24
C LEU A 95 -14.28 16.60 5.97
N ILE A 96 -15.07 15.61 5.53
CA ILE A 96 -15.99 15.75 4.41
C ILE A 96 -17.06 16.80 4.72
N ARG A 97 -17.59 16.85 5.93
CA ARG A 97 -18.60 17.84 6.34
C ARG A 97 -18.04 19.26 6.29
N GLN A 98 -16.77 19.44 6.67
CA GLN A 98 -16.12 20.75 6.71
C GLN A 98 -15.66 21.23 5.32
N HIS A 99 -15.09 20.35 4.50
CA HIS A 99 -14.42 20.74 3.25
C HIS A 99 -15.07 20.19 1.98
N GLY A 100 -15.98 19.23 2.10
CA GLY A 100 -16.63 18.56 0.97
C GLY A 100 -15.84 17.37 0.40
N ILE A 101 -16.58 16.36 -0.06
CA ILE A 101 -16.06 15.09 -0.59
C ILE A 101 -15.15 15.26 -1.84
N ALA A 102 -15.29 16.36 -2.57
CA ALA A 102 -14.46 16.63 -3.76
C ALA A 102 -13.03 17.09 -3.41
N ILE A 103 -12.84 17.63 -2.20
CA ILE A 103 -11.56 18.13 -1.70
C ILE A 103 -10.88 17.07 -0.83
N VAL A 104 -11.65 16.36 0.00
CA VAL A 104 -11.11 15.34 0.92
C VAL A 104 -10.87 14.03 0.20
N TRP A 105 -9.62 13.58 0.18
CA TRP A 105 -9.18 12.33 -0.46
C TRP A 105 -8.71 11.34 0.60
N LEU A 106 -9.40 10.20 0.67
CA LEU A 106 -8.99 9.08 1.51
C LEU A 106 -8.05 8.14 0.75
N LEU A 107 -6.88 7.86 1.33
CA LEU A 107 -5.94 6.84 0.86
C LEU A 107 -5.82 5.74 1.92
N LEU A 108 -5.81 4.48 1.47
CA LEU A 108 -5.73 3.31 2.33
C LEU A 108 -4.42 2.57 2.09
N ASP A 109 -3.76 2.13 3.15
CA ASP A 109 -2.52 1.34 3.08
C ASP A 109 -2.62 0.07 3.92
N GLY A 110 -2.23 -1.07 3.34
CA GLY A 110 -2.16 -2.35 4.04
C GLY A 110 -3.50 -3.10 4.20
N PHE A 111 -4.61 -2.54 3.71
CA PHE A 111 -5.93 -3.18 3.74
C PHE A 111 -6.07 -4.25 2.65
N HIS A 112 -6.85 -5.29 2.96
CA HIS A 112 -7.39 -6.20 1.95
C HIS A 112 -8.65 -5.54 1.38
N TYR A 113 -8.84 -5.61 0.07
CA TYR A 113 -9.96 -4.95 -0.59
C TYR A 113 -11.34 -5.36 -0.03
N PRO A 114 -11.60 -6.65 0.27
CA PRO A 114 -12.86 -7.07 0.91
C PRO A 114 -13.01 -6.65 2.38
N ASP A 115 -11.89 -6.34 3.05
CA ASP A 115 -11.85 -6.01 4.49
C ASP A 115 -11.83 -4.50 4.74
N ILE A 116 -12.12 -3.69 3.72
CA ILE A 116 -12.21 -2.24 3.89
C ILE A 116 -13.41 -1.95 4.79
N PRO A 117 -13.23 -1.22 5.91
CA PRO A 117 -14.32 -0.89 6.80
C PRO A 117 -15.43 -0.10 6.10
N GLU A 118 -16.67 -0.34 6.53
CA GLU A 118 -17.82 0.46 6.10
C GLU A 118 -17.60 1.94 6.44
N GLY A 119 -17.91 2.83 5.50
CA GLY A 119 -17.66 4.27 5.57
C GLY A 119 -16.32 4.70 4.95
N LEU A 120 -15.41 3.77 4.65
CA LEU A 120 -14.10 4.05 4.04
C LEU A 120 -14.02 3.63 2.56
N GLU A 121 -15.11 3.12 1.98
CA GLU A 121 -15.14 2.59 0.62
C GLU A 121 -14.96 3.69 -0.44
N THR A 122 -15.19 4.96 -0.10
CA THR A 122 -15.04 6.10 -1.03
C THR A 122 -13.58 6.50 -1.28
N PHE A 123 -12.61 5.72 -0.78
CA PHE A 123 -11.18 5.92 -0.99
C PHE A 123 -10.81 6.15 -2.47
N LYS A 124 -9.73 6.92 -2.68
CA LYS A 124 -9.19 7.24 -4.02
C LYS A 124 -7.99 6.38 -4.39
N LEU A 125 -7.21 5.95 -3.39
CA LEU A 125 -6.07 5.07 -3.58
C LEU A 125 -6.04 3.99 -2.50
N LEU A 126 -5.82 2.74 -2.89
CA LEU A 126 -5.50 1.64 -1.98
C LEU A 126 -4.12 1.08 -2.35
N ALA A 127 -3.18 1.05 -1.40
CA ALA A 127 -1.95 0.27 -1.51
C ALA A 127 -2.11 -1.05 -0.77
N THR A 128 -2.02 -2.17 -1.49
CA THR A 128 -2.21 -3.50 -0.92
C THR A 128 -1.23 -4.53 -1.47
N SER A 129 -0.81 -5.46 -0.61
CA SER A 129 0.05 -6.57 -1.03
C SER A 129 -0.75 -7.82 -1.45
N GLN A 130 -2.08 -7.76 -1.43
CA GLN A 130 -2.92 -8.87 -1.84
C GLN A 130 -3.40 -8.72 -3.28
N PRO A 131 -3.69 -9.84 -3.95
CA PRO A 131 -4.51 -9.82 -5.16
C PRO A 131 -5.85 -9.14 -4.90
N VAL A 132 -6.33 -8.40 -5.89
CA VAL A 132 -7.68 -7.81 -5.89
C VAL A 132 -8.39 -8.27 -7.13
N ASP A 133 -9.50 -8.99 -6.95
CA ASP A 133 -10.39 -9.37 -8.03
C ASP A 133 -11.55 -8.37 -8.09
N LEU A 134 -11.52 -7.50 -9.10
CA LEU A 134 -12.58 -6.55 -9.35
C LEU A 134 -13.67 -7.19 -10.21
N LYS A 135 -14.91 -7.16 -9.73
CA LYS A 135 -16.09 -7.56 -10.51
C LYS A 135 -16.28 -6.62 -11.70
N SER A 136 -16.98 -7.09 -12.74
CA SER A 136 -17.18 -6.35 -14.00
C SER A 136 -17.73 -4.92 -13.79
N GLN A 137 -18.69 -4.76 -12.87
CA GLN A 137 -19.27 -3.45 -12.54
C GLN A 137 -18.28 -2.52 -11.83
N GLU A 138 -17.38 -3.06 -11.00
CA GLU A 138 -16.38 -2.27 -10.27
C GLU A 138 -15.27 -1.76 -11.18
N ARG A 139 -14.94 -2.49 -12.25
CA ARG A 139 -13.94 -2.06 -13.26
C ARG A 139 -14.31 -0.77 -13.99
N VAL A 140 -15.59 -0.37 -13.93
CA VAL A 140 -16.05 0.93 -14.44
C VAL A 140 -15.54 2.08 -13.56
N TYR A 141 -15.35 1.85 -12.26
CA TYR A 141 -15.03 2.90 -11.28
C TYR A 141 -13.69 2.70 -10.55
N ALA A 142 -13.02 1.56 -10.75
CA ALA A 142 -11.73 1.24 -10.15
C ALA A 142 -10.79 0.59 -11.17
N TYR A 143 -9.49 0.74 -10.96
CA TYR A 143 -8.48 0.03 -11.75
C TYR A 143 -7.29 -0.38 -10.88
N CYS A 144 -6.66 -1.50 -11.26
CA CYS A 144 -5.50 -2.04 -10.57
C CYS A 144 -4.21 -1.61 -11.27
N CYS A 145 -3.25 -1.12 -10.50
CA CYS A 145 -1.88 -0.83 -10.90
C CYS A 145 -0.96 -1.86 -10.24
N LEU A 146 -0.30 -2.69 -11.03
CA LEU A 146 0.76 -3.55 -10.51
C LEU A 146 2.05 -2.72 -10.38
N LEU A 147 2.57 -2.62 -9.16
CA LEU A 147 3.92 -2.12 -8.91
C LEU A 147 4.89 -3.30 -9.07
N SER A 148 5.77 -3.19 -10.03
CA SER A 148 6.84 -4.16 -10.27
C SER A 148 7.92 -4.08 -9.19
N SER A 149 8.63 -5.19 -8.98
CA SER A 149 9.87 -5.18 -8.21
C SER A 149 10.88 -4.22 -8.81
N TRP A 150 11.79 -3.72 -7.98
CA TRP A 150 12.82 -2.80 -8.41
C TRP A 150 13.88 -3.50 -9.25
N SER A 151 14.36 -2.80 -10.27
CA SER A 151 15.45 -3.34 -11.09
C SER A 151 16.76 -3.38 -10.30
N LYS A 152 17.66 -4.29 -10.70
CA LYS A 152 19.01 -4.36 -10.15
C LYS A 152 19.71 -3.00 -10.19
N LYS A 153 19.60 -2.29 -11.32
CA LYS A 153 20.23 -0.98 -11.52
C LYS A 153 19.72 0.07 -10.53
N ASP A 154 18.42 0.07 -10.25
CA ASP A 154 17.82 1.07 -9.35
C ASP A 154 18.18 0.78 -7.90
N LEU A 155 18.12 -0.47 -7.47
CA LEU A 155 18.60 -0.88 -6.15
C LEU A 155 20.11 -0.65 -6.02
N TRP A 156 20.86 -0.82 -7.10
CA TRP A 156 22.27 -0.51 -7.12
C TRP A 156 22.56 0.97 -6.85
N SER A 157 21.78 1.83 -7.49
CA SER A 157 21.86 3.28 -7.28
C SER A 157 21.50 3.64 -5.84
N LEU A 158 20.45 3.04 -5.28
CA LEU A 158 20.02 3.24 -3.90
C LEU A 158 21.10 2.81 -2.89
N GLY A 159 21.62 1.59 -3.02
CA GLY A 159 22.61 1.04 -2.11
C GLY A 159 23.92 1.84 -2.13
N ASN A 160 24.39 2.25 -3.31
CA ASN A 160 25.60 3.06 -3.44
C ASN A 160 25.42 4.49 -2.92
N LEU A 161 24.28 5.12 -3.21
CA LEU A 161 24.08 6.54 -2.89
C LEU A 161 23.78 6.74 -1.40
N ILE A 162 22.89 5.93 -0.82
CA ILE A 162 22.36 6.13 0.53
C ILE A 162 23.09 5.26 1.55
N HIS A 163 23.20 3.95 1.27
CA HIS A 163 23.70 2.98 2.25
C HIS A 163 25.21 2.74 2.20
N LYS A 164 25.87 3.17 1.11
CA LYS A 164 27.31 3.02 0.87
C LYS A 164 27.78 1.55 0.87
N PHE A 165 26.94 0.63 0.41
CA PHE A 165 27.28 -0.79 0.30
C PHE A 165 28.43 -1.03 -0.70
N GLY A 166 29.21 -2.09 -0.45
CA GLY A 166 30.31 -2.50 -1.33
C GLY A 166 29.79 -3.25 -2.57
N ALA A 167 30.52 -3.20 -3.69
CA ALA A 167 30.06 -3.83 -4.94
C ALA A 167 29.76 -5.34 -4.81
N ASP A 168 30.60 -6.08 -4.06
CA ASP A 168 30.42 -7.53 -3.86
C ASP A 168 29.17 -7.85 -3.03
N GLU A 169 28.83 -6.98 -2.08
CA GLU A 169 27.65 -7.09 -1.21
C GLU A 169 26.35 -6.83 -2.00
N MET A 170 26.42 -5.97 -3.02
CA MET A 170 25.26 -5.52 -3.79
C MET A 170 24.65 -6.61 -4.67
N ASP A 171 25.48 -7.51 -5.20
CA ASP A 171 25.01 -8.67 -5.96
C ASP A 171 24.26 -9.65 -5.06
N GLU A 172 24.82 -9.94 -3.89
CA GLU A 172 24.23 -10.84 -2.92
C GLU A 172 22.89 -10.30 -2.40
N ARG A 173 22.85 -9.03 -1.99
CA ARG A 173 21.62 -8.36 -1.54
C ARG A 173 20.54 -8.36 -2.61
N TYR A 174 20.88 -8.14 -3.88
CA TYR A 174 19.90 -8.19 -4.96
C TYR A 174 19.37 -9.62 -5.17
N TYR A 175 20.26 -10.61 -5.15
CA TYR A 175 19.90 -12.01 -5.32
C TYR A 175 18.86 -12.45 -4.28
N TYR A 176 19.09 -12.16 -2.99
CA TYR A 176 18.16 -12.56 -1.94
C TYR A 176 16.91 -11.67 -1.85
N SER A 177 17.04 -10.35 -2.04
CA SER A 177 15.88 -9.46 -1.90
C SER A 177 14.86 -9.58 -3.04
N GLY A 178 15.22 -10.14 -4.20
CA GLY A 178 14.31 -10.31 -5.33
C GLY A 178 13.71 -9.00 -5.85
N GLY A 179 14.40 -7.87 -5.63
CA GLY A 179 13.91 -6.53 -5.97
C GLY A 179 13.00 -5.87 -4.92
N SER A 180 12.89 -6.45 -3.72
CA SER A 180 12.27 -5.82 -2.55
C SER A 180 13.22 -4.79 -1.95
N VAL A 181 12.82 -3.52 -1.91
CA VAL A 181 13.62 -2.45 -1.28
C VAL A 181 13.81 -2.72 0.21
N ARG A 182 12.73 -3.12 0.90
CA ARG A 182 12.77 -3.40 2.34
C ARG A 182 13.85 -4.41 2.69
N GLU A 183 13.87 -5.53 1.99
CA GLU A 183 14.84 -6.61 2.20
C GLU A 183 16.24 -6.16 1.79
N PHE A 184 16.37 -5.53 0.62
CA PHE A 184 17.65 -5.05 0.10
C PHE A 184 18.38 -4.10 1.08
N THR A 185 17.62 -3.31 1.83
CA THR A 185 18.15 -2.31 2.77
C THR A 185 18.31 -2.81 4.21
N LEU A 186 18.14 -4.11 4.49
CA LEU A 186 18.45 -4.68 5.81
C LEU A 186 19.92 -4.49 6.17
N ASP A 187 20.29 -4.64 7.45
CA ASP A 187 21.64 -4.29 7.90
C ASP A 187 22.67 -5.23 7.27
N THR A 188 22.33 -6.51 7.08
CA THR A 188 23.23 -7.50 6.47
C THR A 188 22.53 -8.42 5.47
N SER A 189 23.29 -9.01 4.52
CA SER A 189 22.77 -10.06 3.62
C SER A 189 22.22 -11.28 4.36
N GLU A 190 22.77 -11.59 5.55
CA GLU A 190 22.35 -12.74 6.35
C GLU A 190 20.94 -12.54 6.95
N GLU A 191 20.58 -11.31 7.32
CA GLU A 191 19.21 -10.99 7.75
C GLU A 191 18.19 -11.15 6.62
N ILE A 192 18.60 -10.86 5.38
CA ILE A 192 17.76 -11.10 4.20
C ILE A 192 17.49 -12.59 4.06
N ARG A 193 18.55 -13.42 4.15
CA ARG A 193 18.43 -14.89 4.09
C ARG A 193 17.54 -15.41 5.20
N LYS A 194 17.76 -14.97 6.43
CA LYS A 194 16.92 -15.36 7.57
C LYS A 194 15.45 -15.03 7.36
N THR A 195 15.14 -13.85 6.81
CA THR A 195 13.75 -13.47 6.51
C THR A 195 13.12 -14.40 5.47
N ILE A 196 13.90 -14.86 4.49
CA ILE A 196 13.45 -15.85 3.50
C ILE A 196 13.24 -17.22 4.15
N ASP A 197 14.21 -17.67 4.95
CA ASP A 197 14.15 -18.96 5.64
C ASP A 197 12.95 -19.02 6.59
N ASP A 198 12.74 -17.98 7.40
CA ASP A 198 11.58 -17.86 8.31
C ASP A 198 10.25 -17.93 7.53
N ALA A 199 10.18 -17.30 6.34
CA ALA A 199 9.00 -17.35 5.48
C ALA A 199 8.77 -18.75 4.87
N VAL A 200 9.83 -19.46 4.50
CA VAL A 200 9.76 -20.82 3.96
C VAL A 200 9.38 -21.82 5.04
N SER A 201 10.00 -21.76 6.22
CA SER A 201 9.68 -22.62 7.36
C SER A 201 8.22 -22.45 7.81
N GLY A 202 7.71 -21.21 7.84
CA GLY A 202 6.30 -20.96 8.14
C GLY A 202 5.33 -21.58 7.12
N MET A 203 5.72 -21.71 5.84
CA MET A 203 4.91 -22.41 4.83
C MET A 203 4.90 -23.92 5.02
N GLU A 204 6.02 -24.52 5.43
CA GLU A 204 6.09 -25.95 5.73
C GLU A 204 5.17 -26.34 6.88
N GLU A 205 5.15 -25.54 7.96
CA GLU A 205 4.22 -25.75 9.09
C GLU A 205 2.75 -25.65 8.65
N LEU A 206 2.38 -24.65 7.83
CA LEU A 206 1.02 -24.52 7.29
C LEU A 206 0.63 -25.70 6.38
N SER A 207 1.59 -26.26 5.63
CA SER A 207 1.38 -27.42 4.77
C SER A 207 1.13 -28.71 5.58
N ILE A 208 1.80 -28.86 6.72
CA ILE A 208 1.61 -29.99 7.64
C ILE A 208 0.24 -29.89 8.33
N VAL A 209 -0.12 -28.70 8.82
CA VAL A 209 -1.44 -28.45 9.42
C VAL A 209 -2.57 -28.71 8.41
N SER A 210 -2.42 -28.25 7.17
CA SER A 210 -3.42 -28.49 6.11
C SER A 210 -3.58 -29.98 5.78
N ARG A 211 -2.50 -30.77 5.86
CA ARG A 211 -2.55 -32.24 5.67
C ARG A 211 -3.20 -32.96 6.84
N MET A 212 -3.00 -32.48 8.07
CA MET A 212 -3.64 -33.06 9.26
C MET A 212 -5.17 -32.84 9.27
N VAL A 213 -5.64 -31.66 8.85
CA VAL A 213 -7.08 -31.34 8.81
C VAL A 213 -7.85 -32.15 7.76
N ILE A 214 -7.19 -32.57 6.68
CA ILE A 214 -7.80 -33.40 5.62
C ILE A 214 -7.78 -34.90 5.98
N GLY A 215 -6.93 -35.32 6.93
CA GLY A 215 -6.76 -36.72 7.33
C GLY A 215 -7.85 -37.31 8.25
N ASP A 216 -8.70 -36.47 8.85
CA ASP A 216 -9.72 -36.90 9.83
C ASP A 216 -11.12 -37.11 9.22
N ALA A 217 -11.30 -36.95 7.91
CA ALA A 217 -12.51 -37.39 7.23
C ALA A 217 -12.44 -38.90 6.97
N GLY A 218 -12.66 -39.70 8.03
CA GLY A 218 -12.83 -41.15 7.93
C GLY A 218 -13.95 -41.54 6.97
N PRO A 219 -13.90 -42.74 6.36
CA PRO A 219 -14.86 -43.13 5.34
C PRO A 219 -16.26 -43.28 5.97
N VAL A 220 -17.23 -42.57 5.38
CA VAL A 220 -18.65 -42.78 5.67
C VAL A 220 -19.04 -44.12 5.05
N THR A 221 -19.13 -45.16 5.88
CA THR A 221 -19.81 -46.43 5.55
C THR A 221 -21.30 -46.32 5.76
#